data_AF-A0A178B142-F1
#
_entry.id   AF-A0A178B142-F1
#
_cell.length_a   1.000
_cell.length_b   1.000
_cell.length_c   1.000
_cell.angle_alpha   90.00
_cell.angle_beta   90.00
_cell.angle_gamma   90.00
#
_symmetry.space_group_name_H-M   'P 1'
#
loop_
_entity.id
_entity.type
_entity.pdbx_description
1 polymer ?
#
loop_
_entity_poly.entity_id
_entity_poly.type
_entity_poly.pdbx_seq_one_letter_code
_entity_poly.pdbx_strand_id
1 'polypeptide(L)'
;MEGSMEEKIHCRLPCAQNITVAGTPQRSRKGKIVAFILAFMTLVYISRLHGFPWPTLNGDHARHHKNLIPGQHSNHFFSSTQHSEKCSGEPTLQDPTCDYTDSVMNIATEFNVTDEFHFIDSSPVQDARGVILVQRGSSTQVSDIEINISLAYASPILPDVSYGFASADTMQLFYKSTECVQVNIEISLRPDLGKGVRDFSVTTNMLLLRISSRLSWTVGNLNIHSAHGDTEFMGEFDLEPMITHNVSASSVTGEIWGWFVADAHLHLRNDAGKIDVLLIPRFDSDVPIALQSITVSSVSGLIDFKMWMEQPGTWPMEPFTHTTQIRSETGNIYGSVPLGALTNFTSETGNIAAIMVPFGAASEDASKDIRTESNQGNVYVHVVNTIWESLKNGRFDPLVSLRSRHKVNNGTLAIIYPSGWRGELEGLVSKGTLKFDGSRLKDVKKGDNWVKATSGEGMSFMESWVNEGELDIKVGLSSWVHESLSLHTHG
;
A
#
# COMPACT_ATOMS: atom_id res chain seq x y z
N MET A 1 -36.49 -2.39 -44.19
CA MET A 1 -35.80 -3.65 -43.85
C MET A 1 -34.89 -3.33 -42.68
N GLU A 2 -35.41 -3.49 -41.47
CA GLU A 2 -34.64 -3.34 -40.24
C GLU A 2 -34.52 -4.73 -39.66
N GLY A 3 -33.29 -5.24 -39.54
CA GLY A 3 -33.00 -6.52 -38.90
C GLY A 3 -32.62 -6.25 -37.45
N SER A 4 -33.30 -6.90 -36.50
CA SER A 4 -32.80 -6.97 -35.13
C SER A 4 -31.45 -7.68 -35.12
N MET A 5 -30.53 -7.21 -34.28
CA MET A 5 -29.23 -7.83 -34.03
C MET A 5 -29.04 -8.12 -32.53
N GLU A 6 -30.09 -8.65 -31.90
CA GLU A 6 -30.07 -9.13 -30.52
C GLU A 6 -29.72 -10.63 -30.45
N GLU A 7 -28.43 -10.95 -30.51
CA GLU A 7 -27.89 -12.00 -29.64
C GLU A 7 -26.38 -11.77 -29.43
N LYS A 8 -26.03 -11.05 -28.35
CA LYS A 8 -24.66 -11.01 -27.83
C LYS A 8 -24.53 -12.03 -26.71
N ILE A 9 -23.65 -13.01 -26.90
CA ILE A 9 -23.29 -13.96 -25.84
C ILE A 9 -22.56 -13.19 -24.73
N HIS A 10 -23.25 -12.94 -23.62
CA HIS A 10 -22.65 -12.29 -22.47
C HIS A 10 -21.75 -13.27 -21.69
N CYS A 11 -20.43 -13.13 -21.84
CA CYS A 11 -19.45 -13.71 -20.93
C CYS A 11 -19.67 -13.13 -19.52
N ARG A 12 -20.43 -13.85 -18.68
CA ARG A 12 -20.83 -13.37 -17.35
C ARG A 12 -19.60 -12.98 -16.52
N LEU A 13 -19.70 -11.86 -15.82
CA LEU A 13 -18.80 -11.54 -14.72
C LEU A 13 -19.32 -12.28 -13.46
N PRO A 14 -18.45 -12.92 -12.66
CA PRO A 14 -18.88 -13.69 -11.50
C PRO A 14 -19.18 -12.78 -10.29
N CYS A 15 -20.20 -11.91 -10.38
CA CYS A 15 -20.71 -11.18 -9.21
C CYS A 15 -22.15 -10.63 -9.38
N ALA A 16 -23.17 -11.50 -9.31
CA ALA A 16 -24.57 -11.15 -9.00
C ALA A 16 -25.49 -12.41 -8.92
N GLN A 17 -25.29 -13.31 -7.95
CA GLN A 17 -26.24 -14.40 -7.70
C GLN A 17 -27.05 -14.17 -6.42
N ASN A 18 -28.34 -13.88 -6.59
CA ASN A 18 -29.32 -13.98 -5.50
C ASN A 18 -29.53 -15.46 -5.17
N ILE A 19 -29.03 -15.91 -4.02
CA ILE A 19 -29.21 -17.29 -3.53
C ILE A 19 -30.18 -17.30 -2.35
N THR A 20 -31.20 -18.15 -2.45
CA THR A 20 -32.24 -18.30 -1.42
C THR A 20 -32.28 -19.73 -0.89
N VAL A 21 -32.55 -19.87 0.42
CA VAL A 21 -33.01 -21.09 1.13
C VAL A 21 -31.97 -22.17 1.51
N ALA A 22 -31.71 -22.22 2.82
CA ALA A 22 -31.53 -23.38 3.72
C ALA A 22 -30.63 -24.60 3.36
N GLY A 23 -29.67 -24.89 4.25
CA GLY A 23 -28.99 -26.18 4.40
C GLY A 23 -28.45 -26.38 5.83
N THR A 24 -28.39 -27.63 6.32
CA THR A 24 -28.03 -27.95 7.72
C THR A 24 -26.50 -28.16 7.93
N PRO A 25 -25.96 -27.88 9.13
CA PRO A 25 -24.51 -27.85 9.35
C PRO A 25 -23.89 -29.24 9.61
N GLN A 26 -22.76 -29.54 8.95
CA GLN A 26 -21.96 -30.74 9.17
C GLN A 26 -20.61 -30.40 9.82
N ARG A 27 -20.31 -30.97 11.00
CA ARG A 27 -19.08 -30.70 11.76
C ARG A 27 -17.86 -31.43 11.17
N SER A 28 -16.82 -30.68 10.79
CA SER A 28 -15.50 -31.20 10.40
C SER A 28 -14.48 -31.15 11.56
N ARG A 29 -13.54 -32.11 11.60
CA ARG A 29 -12.50 -32.24 12.64
C ARG A 29 -11.11 -31.85 12.10
N LYS A 30 -10.68 -30.59 12.24
CA LYS A 30 -9.27 -30.17 11.99
C LYS A 30 -8.59 -29.37 13.12
N GLY A 31 -9.27 -29.08 14.22
CA GLY A 31 -8.76 -28.23 15.32
C GLY A 31 -7.75 -28.84 16.31
N LYS A 32 -6.87 -29.78 15.90
CA LYS A 32 -5.93 -30.46 16.84
C LYS A 32 -4.43 -30.31 16.55
N ILE A 33 -4.03 -29.90 15.33
CA ILE A 33 -2.60 -29.79 14.97
C ILE A 33 -2.04 -28.42 15.35
N VAL A 34 -2.75 -27.34 14.99
CA VAL A 34 -2.35 -25.94 15.27
C VAL A 34 -2.09 -25.69 16.77
N ALA A 35 -2.95 -26.22 17.64
CA ALA A 35 -2.81 -26.09 19.10
C ALA A 35 -1.53 -26.73 19.66
N PHE A 36 -0.98 -27.76 19.01
CA PHE A 36 0.23 -28.44 19.46
C PHE A 36 1.50 -27.63 19.13
N ILE A 37 1.52 -26.99 17.95
CA ILE A 37 2.63 -26.12 17.51
C ILE A 37 2.73 -24.89 18.42
N LEU A 38 1.59 -24.23 18.70
CA LEU A 38 1.52 -23.09 19.63
C LEU A 38 2.03 -23.48 21.03
N ALA A 39 1.57 -24.60 21.59
CA ALA A 39 2.02 -25.07 22.90
C ALA A 39 3.53 -25.35 22.96
N PHE A 40 4.11 -25.92 21.90
CA PHE A 40 5.54 -26.20 21.82
C PHE A 40 6.37 -24.91 21.76
N MET A 41 5.97 -23.94 20.92
CA MET A 41 6.62 -22.62 20.82
C MET A 41 6.57 -21.87 22.16
N THR A 42 5.43 -21.90 22.87
CA THR A 42 5.30 -21.31 24.21
C THR A 42 6.25 -21.94 25.23
N LEU A 43 6.45 -23.27 25.19
CA LEU A 43 7.37 -23.98 26.08
C LEU A 43 8.85 -23.63 25.79
N VAL A 44 9.24 -23.50 24.52
CA VAL A 44 10.58 -23.04 24.11
C VAL A 44 10.85 -21.59 24.53
N TYR A 45 9.82 -20.73 24.50
CA TYR A 45 9.92 -19.35 24.94
C TYR A 45 10.07 -19.24 26.48
N ILE A 46 9.21 -19.91 27.25
CA ILE A 46 9.27 -19.90 28.72
C ILE A 46 10.59 -20.47 29.23
N SER A 47 11.11 -21.55 28.63
CA SER A 47 12.38 -22.15 29.05
C SER A 47 13.62 -21.30 28.78
N ARG A 48 13.55 -20.26 27.92
CA ARG A 48 14.61 -19.25 27.78
C ARG A 48 14.52 -18.09 28.79
N LEU A 49 13.37 -17.86 29.43
CA LEU A 49 13.13 -16.69 30.28
C LEU A 49 13.49 -16.88 31.77
N HIS A 50 14.03 -18.04 32.17
CA HIS A 50 14.36 -18.34 33.58
C HIS A 50 15.85 -18.63 33.82
N GLY A 51 16.73 -18.06 32.99
CA GLY A 51 18.16 -17.98 33.24
C GLY A 51 18.55 -16.76 34.08
N PHE A 52 19.07 -17.00 35.28
CA PHE A 52 19.64 -16.06 36.26
C PHE A 52 18.66 -15.18 37.10
N PRO A 53 19.05 -14.81 38.34
CA PRO A 53 18.12 -14.33 39.38
C PRO A 53 18.16 -12.81 39.63
N TRP A 54 17.08 -12.29 40.20
CA TRP A 54 17.01 -10.96 40.79
C TRP A 54 16.94 -11.02 42.33
N PRO A 55 17.52 -10.05 43.06
CA PRO A 55 17.37 -9.92 44.50
C PRO A 55 15.97 -9.39 44.88
N THR A 56 15.49 -9.74 46.07
CA THR A 56 14.19 -9.31 46.60
C THR A 56 14.21 -7.90 47.18
N LEU A 57 13.10 -7.17 47.02
CA LEU A 57 12.78 -5.99 47.83
C LEU A 57 11.26 -5.90 48.07
N ASN A 58 10.88 -5.66 49.32
CA ASN A 58 9.49 -5.54 49.75
C ASN A 58 8.97 -4.09 49.58
N GLY A 59 7.64 -3.92 49.51
CA GLY A 59 7.03 -2.59 49.68
C GLY A 59 5.55 -2.53 49.31
N ASP A 60 4.66 -2.64 50.30
CA ASP A 60 3.23 -2.37 50.13
C ASP A 60 2.96 -0.88 49.87
N HIS A 61 1.99 -0.58 48.99
CA HIS A 61 0.76 0.09 49.45
C HIS A 61 -0.33 0.16 48.37
N ALA A 62 -1.52 -0.33 48.70
CA ALA A 62 -2.75 -0.01 47.97
C ALA A 62 -3.47 1.21 48.60
N ARG A 63 -4.15 2.02 47.77
CA ARG A 63 -5.30 2.86 48.19
C ARG A 63 -6.22 3.18 47.01
N HIS A 64 -7.52 3.21 47.30
CA HIS A 64 -8.56 3.60 46.35
C HIS A 64 -8.56 5.11 46.08
N HIS A 65 -9.13 5.52 44.94
CA HIS A 65 -10.24 6.48 44.95
C HIS A 65 -11.25 6.16 43.84
N LYS A 66 -12.54 6.31 44.14
CA LYS A 66 -13.64 6.39 43.15
C LYS A 66 -14.02 7.86 42.98
N ASN A 67 -14.49 8.27 41.81
CA ASN A 67 -15.44 9.39 41.64
C ASN A 67 -16.11 9.40 40.25
N LEU A 68 -17.14 10.23 40.12
CA LEU A 68 -18.21 10.29 39.08
C LEU A 68 -18.68 11.78 39.00
N ILE A 69 -19.42 12.35 38.03
CA ILE A 69 -20.03 12.06 36.70
C ILE A 69 -20.58 13.44 36.20
N PRO A 70 -20.92 13.73 34.91
CA PRO A 70 -20.80 13.02 33.61
C PRO A 70 -19.91 13.78 32.58
N GLY A 71 -19.98 13.43 31.28
CA GLY A 71 -19.40 14.25 30.20
C GLY A 71 -19.56 13.71 28.76
N GLN A 72 -20.74 13.23 28.34
CA GLN A 72 -20.93 12.75 26.96
C GLN A 72 -21.03 13.91 25.95
N HIS A 73 -20.05 14.00 25.05
CA HIS A 73 -20.20 14.65 23.75
C HIS A 73 -20.09 13.61 22.63
N SER A 74 -20.84 13.84 21.55
CA SER A 74 -21.03 12.87 20.46
C SER A 74 -19.87 12.89 19.45
N ASN A 75 -19.02 11.85 19.49
CA ASN A 75 -18.03 11.61 18.43
C ASN A 75 -18.71 11.08 17.16
N HIS A 76 -19.15 11.99 16.27
CA HIS A 76 -19.46 11.66 14.88
C HIS A 76 -18.18 11.75 14.03
N PHE A 77 -17.31 10.76 14.14
CA PHE A 77 -16.29 10.45 13.14
C PHE A 77 -16.72 9.21 12.35
N PHE A 78 -16.50 9.24 11.04
CA PHE A 78 -16.86 8.26 10.01
C PHE A 78 -17.37 6.88 10.51
N SER A 79 -18.69 6.78 10.71
CA SER A 79 -19.38 5.51 10.92
C SER A 79 -20.06 5.08 9.62
N SER A 80 -19.37 4.28 8.82
CA SER A 80 -19.97 3.51 7.73
C SER A 80 -20.62 2.25 8.34
N THR A 81 -21.92 2.34 8.65
CA THR A 81 -22.68 1.23 9.25
C THR A 81 -22.97 0.12 8.23
N GLN A 82 -21.95 -0.62 7.80
CA GLN A 82 -22.14 -1.85 7.05
C GLN A 82 -22.58 -2.99 7.97
N HIS A 83 -23.63 -3.71 7.57
CA HIS A 83 -23.98 -4.99 8.18
C HIS A 83 -22.95 -6.04 7.76
N SER A 84 -21.94 -6.27 8.60
CA SER A 84 -21.02 -7.40 8.47
C SER A 84 -21.75 -8.71 8.81
N GLU A 85 -22.39 -9.32 7.81
CA GLU A 85 -22.64 -10.75 7.84
C GLU A 85 -21.33 -11.51 7.64
N LYS A 86 -21.15 -12.63 8.35
CA LYS A 86 -19.86 -13.33 8.40
C LYS A 86 -19.65 -14.23 7.18
N CYS A 87 -19.17 -13.66 6.09
CA CYS A 87 -18.50 -14.39 5.00
C CYS A 87 -17.14 -14.91 5.47
N SER A 88 -17.12 -15.93 6.34
CA SER A 88 -15.87 -16.47 6.94
C SER A 88 -15.14 -17.45 6.02
N GLY A 89 -14.75 -16.98 4.85
CA GLY A 89 -13.86 -17.66 3.91
C GLY A 89 -13.19 -16.60 3.04
N GLU A 90 -11.88 -16.70 2.87
CA GLU A 90 -11.13 -15.82 1.97
C GLU A 90 -11.75 -15.92 0.56
N PRO A 91 -12.04 -14.80 -0.12
CA PRO A 91 -12.44 -14.82 -1.52
C PRO A 91 -11.22 -15.25 -2.34
N THR A 92 -11.06 -16.57 -2.54
CA THR A 92 -10.14 -17.09 -3.57
C THR A 92 -10.56 -16.47 -4.89
N LEU A 93 -9.73 -15.56 -5.40
CA LEU A 93 -9.92 -14.94 -6.71
C LEU A 93 -9.95 -16.07 -7.74
N GLN A 94 -11.13 -16.41 -8.26
CA GLN A 94 -11.24 -17.45 -9.28
C GLN A 94 -10.78 -16.87 -10.60
N ASP A 95 -9.67 -17.40 -11.13
CA ASP A 95 -9.13 -16.96 -12.42
C ASP A 95 -10.23 -17.06 -13.50
N PRO A 96 -10.42 -16.02 -14.32
CA PRO A 96 -11.61 -15.90 -15.15
C PRO A 96 -11.60 -16.85 -16.36
N THR A 97 -12.35 -17.95 -16.26
CA THR A 97 -12.46 -18.98 -17.30
C THR A 97 -13.48 -18.66 -18.40
N CYS A 98 -13.23 -19.14 -19.63
CA CYS A 98 -14.29 -19.36 -20.63
C CYS A 98 -14.94 -20.73 -20.37
N ASP A 99 -16.27 -20.87 -20.51
CA ASP A 99 -17.02 -22.08 -20.10
C ASP A 99 -16.75 -23.38 -20.93
N TYR A 100 -15.90 -23.32 -21.96
CA TYR A 100 -15.60 -24.43 -22.88
C TYR A 100 -14.12 -24.46 -23.26
N THR A 101 -13.50 -25.65 -23.26
CA THR A 101 -12.04 -25.83 -23.45
C THR A 101 -11.73 -27.06 -24.34
N ASP A 102 -12.27 -27.10 -25.56
CA ASP A 102 -12.10 -28.23 -26.49
C ASP A 102 -10.76 -28.22 -27.26
N SER A 103 -9.91 -27.21 -27.05
CA SER A 103 -8.55 -27.15 -27.59
C SER A 103 -7.63 -26.30 -26.72
N VAL A 104 -6.37 -26.73 -26.61
CA VAL A 104 -5.30 -26.02 -25.90
C VAL A 104 -4.07 -25.94 -26.80
N MET A 105 -3.60 -24.72 -27.07
CA MET A 105 -2.29 -24.49 -27.71
C MET A 105 -1.26 -24.14 -26.64
N ASN A 106 -0.13 -24.85 -26.64
CA ASN A 106 1.01 -24.60 -25.76
C ASN A 106 2.20 -24.10 -26.59
N ILE A 107 2.79 -22.98 -26.19
CA ILE A 107 4.03 -22.43 -26.77
C ILE A 107 5.05 -22.32 -25.63
N ALA A 108 6.25 -22.85 -25.83
CA ALA A 108 7.37 -22.71 -24.90
C ALA A 108 8.51 -21.93 -25.56
N THR A 109 9.18 -21.05 -24.82
CA THR A 109 10.38 -20.33 -25.29
C THR A 109 11.34 -20.02 -24.14
N GLU A 110 12.62 -19.79 -24.47
CA GLU A 110 13.76 -19.76 -23.56
C GLU A 110 14.62 -18.51 -23.82
N PHE A 111 15.03 -17.82 -22.75
CA PHE A 111 15.92 -16.66 -22.79
C PHE A 111 17.09 -16.80 -21.82
N ASN A 112 18.28 -16.38 -22.24
CA ASN A 112 19.45 -16.26 -21.36
C ASN A 112 19.81 -14.77 -21.22
N VAL A 113 19.09 -14.11 -20.31
CA VAL A 113 19.09 -12.65 -20.12
C VAL A 113 20.45 -12.16 -19.66
N THR A 114 21.02 -11.21 -20.40
CA THR A 114 22.31 -10.59 -20.06
C THR A 114 22.19 -9.21 -19.43
N ASP A 115 21.10 -8.47 -19.68
CA ASP A 115 20.94 -7.10 -19.20
C ASP A 115 19.46 -6.67 -19.10
N GLU A 116 18.65 -6.89 -20.15
CA GLU A 116 17.24 -6.45 -20.23
C GLU A 116 16.28 -7.63 -20.52
N PHE A 117 15.00 -7.51 -20.19
CA PHE A 117 13.92 -8.41 -20.62
C PHE A 117 12.57 -7.68 -20.72
N HIS A 118 11.85 -7.91 -21.81
CA HIS A 118 10.55 -7.29 -22.08
C HIS A 118 9.52 -8.30 -22.60
N PHE A 119 8.38 -8.42 -21.92
CA PHE A 119 7.19 -9.10 -22.43
C PHE A 119 6.11 -8.07 -22.80
N ILE A 120 5.58 -8.15 -24.02
CA ILE A 120 4.57 -7.22 -24.53
C ILE A 120 3.40 -7.99 -25.16
N ASP A 121 2.31 -8.13 -24.40
CA ASP A 121 1.00 -8.42 -24.97
C ASP A 121 0.47 -7.16 -25.68
N SER A 122 0.44 -7.22 -27.01
CA SER A 122 -0.01 -6.16 -27.91
C SER A 122 -1.43 -6.39 -28.44
N SER A 123 -2.17 -7.32 -27.84
CA SER A 123 -3.48 -7.74 -28.33
C SER A 123 -4.52 -6.63 -28.14
N PRO A 124 -5.43 -6.40 -29.10
CA PRO A 124 -6.45 -5.37 -28.98
C PRO A 124 -7.46 -5.69 -27.87
N VAL A 125 -8.18 -4.68 -27.37
CA VAL A 125 -9.26 -4.85 -26.39
C VAL A 125 -10.35 -5.75 -27.00
N GLN A 126 -10.55 -6.93 -26.39
CA GLN A 126 -11.43 -8.01 -26.83
C GLN A 126 -11.94 -8.77 -25.59
N ASP A 127 -12.85 -9.75 -25.77
CA ASP A 127 -13.23 -10.72 -24.72
C ASP A 127 -12.12 -11.75 -24.46
N ALA A 128 -10.89 -11.27 -24.26
CA ALA A 128 -9.75 -12.04 -23.76
C ALA A 128 -9.70 -11.97 -22.24
N ARG A 129 -9.41 -13.10 -21.60
CA ARG A 129 -9.34 -13.24 -20.13
C ARG A 129 -8.16 -14.13 -19.73
N GLY A 130 -7.76 -14.09 -18.47
CA GLY A 130 -6.67 -14.91 -17.93
C GLY A 130 -5.55 -14.07 -17.33
N VAL A 131 -4.35 -14.63 -17.27
CA VAL A 131 -3.28 -14.17 -16.38
C VAL A 131 -1.89 -14.25 -17.02
N ILE A 132 -1.06 -13.24 -16.78
CA ILE A 132 0.40 -13.31 -16.88
C ILE A 132 0.93 -13.54 -15.47
N LEU A 133 1.49 -14.73 -15.23
CA LEU A 133 2.06 -15.14 -13.96
C LEU A 133 3.59 -15.15 -14.06
N VAL A 134 4.25 -14.16 -13.45
CA VAL A 134 5.70 -14.22 -13.22
C VAL A 134 5.93 -15.03 -11.95
N GLN A 135 6.69 -16.11 -12.03
CA GLN A 135 6.94 -17.00 -10.89
C GLN A 135 8.36 -17.58 -10.88
N ARG A 136 8.72 -18.24 -9.78
CA ARG A 136 9.96 -19.00 -9.64
C ARG A 136 9.84 -20.30 -10.41
N GLY A 137 10.72 -20.52 -11.39
CA GLY A 137 10.77 -21.75 -12.15
C GLY A 137 11.57 -22.87 -11.47
N SER A 138 11.88 -23.92 -12.23
CA SER A 138 12.54 -25.12 -11.69
C SER A 138 14.00 -24.88 -11.31
N SER A 139 14.49 -25.58 -10.28
CA SER A 139 15.95 -25.67 -10.02
C SER A 139 16.70 -26.46 -11.11
N THR A 140 15.99 -27.08 -12.05
CA THR A 140 16.54 -27.71 -13.26
C THR A 140 16.39 -26.85 -14.52
N GLN A 141 15.92 -25.60 -14.39
CA GLN A 141 15.70 -24.69 -15.51
C GLN A 141 17.03 -24.37 -16.21
N VAL A 142 17.08 -24.55 -17.54
CA VAL A 142 18.36 -24.45 -18.28
C VAL A 142 18.65 -23.00 -18.67
N SER A 143 17.61 -22.27 -19.06
CA SER A 143 17.68 -20.86 -19.45
C SER A 143 17.26 -19.94 -18.31
N ASP A 144 17.70 -18.68 -18.30
CA ASP A 144 17.39 -17.71 -17.23
C ASP A 144 15.88 -17.45 -17.10
N ILE A 145 15.16 -17.38 -18.22
CA ILE A 145 13.69 -17.25 -18.26
C ILE A 145 13.13 -18.29 -19.21
N GLU A 146 12.10 -19.01 -18.77
CA GLU A 146 11.27 -19.88 -19.59
C GLU A 146 9.85 -19.30 -19.62
N ILE A 147 9.23 -19.22 -20.81
CA ILE A 147 7.87 -18.69 -20.98
C ILE A 147 6.97 -19.76 -21.59
N ASN A 148 5.94 -20.14 -20.85
CA ASN A 148 4.90 -21.07 -21.30
C ASN A 148 3.60 -20.30 -21.55
N ILE A 149 3.11 -20.27 -22.79
CA ILE A 149 1.83 -19.66 -23.15
C ILE A 149 0.83 -20.79 -23.41
N SER A 150 -0.27 -20.78 -22.64
CA SER A 150 -1.43 -21.66 -22.81
C SER A 150 -2.63 -20.85 -23.30
N LEU A 151 -3.32 -21.37 -24.32
CA LEU A 151 -4.45 -20.72 -24.97
C LEU A 151 -5.63 -21.69 -25.06
N ALA A 152 -6.76 -21.35 -24.43
CA ALA A 152 -8.01 -22.10 -24.51
C ALA A 152 -9.12 -21.21 -25.07
N TYR A 153 -9.98 -21.77 -25.93
CA TYR A 153 -10.98 -21.03 -26.69
C TYR A 153 -12.19 -21.92 -27.00
N ALA A 154 -13.37 -21.30 -27.14
CA ALA A 154 -14.63 -22.01 -27.34
C ALA A 154 -14.92 -22.42 -28.80
N SER A 155 -14.29 -21.74 -29.76
CA SER A 155 -14.54 -21.95 -31.19
C SER A 155 -13.83 -23.20 -31.73
N PRO A 156 -14.38 -23.90 -32.74
CA PRO A 156 -13.58 -24.81 -33.58
C PRO A 156 -12.60 -24.06 -34.50
N ILE A 157 -12.72 -22.74 -34.62
CA ILE A 157 -11.79 -21.89 -35.39
C ILE A 157 -10.66 -21.46 -34.46
N LEU A 158 -9.42 -21.82 -34.81
CA LEU A 158 -8.23 -21.32 -34.13
C LEU A 158 -8.22 -19.78 -34.12
N PRO A 159 -8.02 -19.12 -32.96
CA PRO A 159 -7.82 -17.67 -32.94
C PRO A 159 -6.57 -17.27 -33.73
N ASP A 160 -6.56 -16.04 -34.25
CA ASP A 160 -5.45 -15.47 -35.02
C ASP A 160 -4.33 -15.08 -34.04
N VAL A 161 -3.49 -16.07 -33.70
CA VAL A 161 -2.41 -15.97 -32.72
C VAL A 161 -1.07 -15.89 -33.43
N SER A 162 -0.37 -14.79 -33.21
CA SER A 162 1.01 -14.60 -33.63
C SER A 162 1.86 -14.17 -32.44
N TYR A 163 2.95 -14.89 -32.19
CA TYR A 163 3.99 -14.49 -31.26
C TYR A 163 5.29 -14.29 -32.05
N GLY A 164 6.12 -13.38 -31.58
CA GLY A 164 7.36 -13.02 -32.26
C GLY A 164 8.38 -12.41 -31.31
N PHE A 165 9.63 -12.43 -31.74
CA PHE A 165 10.74 -11.79 -31.05
C PHE A 165 11.00 -10.45 -31.72
N ALA A 166 10.69 -9.34 -31.05
CA ALA A 166 10.97 -8.00 -31.57
C ALA A 166 12.46 -7.64 -31.44
N SER A 167 13.13 -8.27 -30.47
CA SER A 167 14.58 -8.28 -30.27
C SER A 167 14.98 -9.64 -29.65
N ALA A 168 16.26 -9.84 -29.33
CA ALA A 168 16.69 -11.03 -28.57
C ALA A 168 16.06 -11.10 -27.16
N ASP A 169 15.76 -9.94 -26.58
CA ASP A 169 15.34 -9.75 -25.19
C ASP A 169 13.88 -9.25 -25.08
N THR A 170 13.13 -9.27 -26.19
CA THR A 170 11.75 -8.76 -26.28
C THR A 170 10.82 -9.76 -26.94
N MET A 171 9.96 -10.40 -26.13
CA MET A 171 8.84 -11.21 -26.64
C MET A 171 7.62 -10.32 -26.86
N GLN A 172 7.04 -10.39 -28.05
CA GLN A 172 5.76 -9.78 -28.37
C GLN A 172 4.72 -10.87 -28.64
N LEU A 173 3.59 -10.80 -27.92
CA LEU A 173 2.42 -11.62 -28.15
C LEU A 173 1.31 -10.77 -28.78
N PHE A 174 0.65 -11.32 -29.79
CA PHE A 174 -0.57 -10.76 -30.37
C PHE A 174 -1.55 -11.91 -30.63
N TYR A 175 -2.70 -11.88 -29.97
CA TYR A 175 -3.83 -12.75 -30.30
C TYR A 175 -5.02 -11.91 -30.73
N LYS A 176 -5.84 -12.48 -31.61
CA LYS A 176 -7.04 -11.85 -32.12
C LYS A 176 -8.15 -12.88 -32.30
N SER A 177 -9.28 -12.62 -31.65
CA SER A 177 -10.47 -13.46 -31.68
C SER A 177 -11.74 -12.62 -31.85
N THR A 178 -12.82 -13.28 -32.29
CA THR A 178 -14.19 -12.77 -32.23
C THR A 178 -15.02 -13.43 -31.14
N GLU A 179 -14.43 -14.36 -30.39
CA GLU A 179 -15.01 -15.16 -29.31
C GLU A 179 -14.12 -15.13 -28.05
N CYS A 180 -14.64 -15.62 -26.92
CA CYS A 180 -13.90 -15.74 -25.65
C CYS A 180 -12.61 -16.55 -25.84
N VAL A 181 -11.47 -15.96 -25.45
CA VAL A 181 -10.18 -16.65 -25.36
C VAL A 181 -9.62 -16.49 -23.95
N GLN A 182 -9.30 -17.62 -23.32
CA GLN A 182 -8.52 -17.64 -22.09
C GLN A 182 -7.03 -17.79 -22.44
N VAL A 183 -6.23 -16.84 -21.95
CA VAL A 183 -4.79 -16.72 -22.18
C VAL A 183 -4.11 -16.79 -20.82
N ASN A 184 -3.35 -17.86 -20.57
CA ASN A 184 -2.51 -17.94 -19.37
C ASN A 184 -1.05 -18.05 -19.80
N ILE A 185 -0.26 -17.04 -19.45
CA ILE A 185 1.16 -16.90 -19.77
C ILE A 185 1.93 -17.06 -18.46
N GLU A 186 2.79 -18.06 -18.38
CA GLU A 186 3.67 -18.29 -17.24
C GLU A 186 5.09 -17.87 -17.62
N ILE A 187 5.67 -16.93 -16.87
CA ILE A 187 7.05 -16.45 -17.02
C ILE A 187 7.83 -17.00 -15.82
N SER A 188 8.50 -18.13 -16.02
CA SER A 188 9.28 -18.82 -14.99
C SER A 188 10.73 -18.33 -14.98
N LEU A 189 11.10 -17.65 -13.88
CA LEU A 189 12.45 -17.15 -13.64
C LEU A 189 13.30 -18.22 -12.96
N ARG A 190 14.50 -18.49 -13.50
CA ARG A 190 15.41 -19.49 -12.94
C ARG A 190 15.86 -19.09 -11.53
N PRO A 191 15.70 -19.96 -10.52
CA PRO A 191 16.15 -19.66 -9.16
C PRO A 191 17.67 -19.78 -9.04
N ASP A 192 18.37 -18.65 -9.22
CA ASP A 192 19.81 -18.51 -9.03
C ASP A 192 20.12 -17.32 -8.11
N LEU A 193 20.95 -17.55 -7.09
CA LEU A 193 21.12 -16.62 -5.97
C LEU A 193 22.03 -15.45 -6.37
N GLY A 194 21.41 -14.29 -6.59
CA GLY A 194 22.11 -13.08 -7.04
C GLY A 194 22.15 -12.91 -8.56
N LYS A 195 21.35 -13.66 -9.32
CA LYS A 195 21.05 -13.31 -10.72
C LYS A 195 20.39 -11.93 -10.75
N GLY A 196 20.93 -11.05 -11.59
CA GLY A 196 20.42 -9.70 -11.81
C GLY A 196 19.92 -9.47 -13.22
N VAL A 197 19.00 -8.53 -13.37
CA VAL A 197 18.56 -7.94 -14.63
C VAL A 197 18.41 -6.42 -14.44
N ARG A 198 18.91 -5.62 -15.37
CA ARG A 198 18.87 -4.15 -15.28
C ARG A 198 17.47 -3.62 -15.54
N ASP A 199 16.79 -4.14 -16.56
CA ASP A 199 15.41 -3.77 -16.90
C ASP A 199 14.55 -5.01 -17.09
N PHE A 200 13.49 -5.16 -16.30
CA PHE A 200 12.48 -6.21 -16.45
C PHE A 200 11.12 -5.54 -16.69
N SER A 201 10.47 -5.84 -17.81
CA SER A 201 9.20 -5.21 -18.16
C SER A 201 8.13 -6.21 -18.60
N VAL A 202 6.90 -5.94 -18.16
CA VAL A 202 5.71 -6.68 -18.58
C VAL A 202 4.60 -5.68 -18.91
N THR A 203 4.12 -5.74 -20.14
CA THR A 203 3.02 -4.92 -20.66
C THR A 203 1.88 -5.83 -21.14
N THR A 204 0.65 -5.52 -20.74
CA THR A 204 -0.58 -6.16 -21.25
C THR A 204 -1.71 -5.15 -21.43
N ASN A 205 -2.69 -5.51 -22.25
CA ASN A 205 -3.89 -4.72 -22.44
C ASN A 205 -5.02 -5.16 -21.48
N MET A 206 -5.22 -6.47 -21.32
CA MET A 206 -6.44 -7.05 -20.72
C MET A 206 -6.21 -8.10 -19.62
N LEU A 207 -4.99 -8.65 -19.50
CA LEU A 207 -4.75 -9.80 -18.62
C LEU A 207 -4.42 -9.36 -17.19
N LEU A 208 -4.82 -10.17 -16.21
CA LEU A 208 -4.32 -10.04 -14.84
C LEU A 208 -2.80 -10.24 -14.85
N LEU A 209 -2.02 -9.34 -14.26
CA LEU A 209 -0.58 -9.53 -14.10
C LEU A 209 -0.26 -9.83 -12.64
N ARG A 210 0.15 -11.06 -12.35
CA ARG A 210 0.60 -11.49 -11.01
C ARG A 210 2.11 -11.73 -11.03
N ILE A 211 2.85 -11.00 -10.21
CA ILE A 211 4.26 -11.26 -9.91
C ILE A 211 4.36 -11.91 -8.54
N SER A 212 4.82 -13.16 -8.52
CA SER A 212 4.92 -14.00 -7.33
C SER A 212 6.11 -13.61 -6.45
N SER A 213 6.11 -14.12 -5.21
CA SER A 213 7.24 -14.00 -4.30
C SER A 213 8.34 -15.04 -4.57
N ARG A 214 9.43 -14.98 -3.77
CA ARG A 214 10.48 -16.03 -3.67
C ARG A 214 11.23 -16.32 -4.98
N LEU A 215 11.46 -15.27 -5.77
CA LEU A 215 12.07 -15.32 -7.10
C LEU A 215 13.61 -15.36 -7.09
N SER A 216 14.27 -14.99 -5.98
CA SER A 216 15.75 -14.88 -5.85
C SER A 216 16.45 -13.80 -6.69
N TRP A 217 15.73 -13.01 -7.50
CA TRP A 217 16.29 -12.07 -8.48
C TRP A 217 16.50 -10.64 -7.94
N THR A 218 17.48 -9.93 -8.52
CA THR A 218 17.67 -8.48 -8.35
C THR A 218 17.32 -7.75 -9.65
N VAL A 219 16.32 -6.87 -9.59
CA VAL A 219 15.82 -6.09 -10.73
C VAL A 219 16.19 -4.61 -10.54
N GLY A 220 16.93 -4.05 -11.49
CA GLY A 220 17.26 -2.63 -11.52
C GLY A 220 16.02 -1.76 -11.69
N ASN A 221 15.28 -1.98 -12.78
CA ASN A 221 14.05 -1.29 -13.14
C ASN A 221 12.94 -2.31 -13.45
N LEU A 222 11.88 -2.33 -12.65
CA LEU A 222 10.67 -3.14 -12.85
C LEU A 222 9.59 -2.26 -13.48
N ASN A 223 9.32 -2.47 -14.77
CA ASN A 223 8.44 -1.62 -15.58
C ASN A 223 7.15 -2.37 -15.95
N ILE A 224 6.07 -2.11 -15.22
CA ILE A 224 4.78 -2.79 -15.33
C ILE A 224 3.72 -1.87 -15.96
N HIS A 225 3.00 -2.38 -16.96
CA HIS A 225 1.80 -1.74 -17.48
C HIS A 225 0.68 -2.75 -17.73
N SER A 226 -0.53 -2.44 -17.26
CA SER A 226 -1.75 -3.14 -17.66
C SER A 226 -2.85 -2.12 -17.93
N ALA A 227 -3.35 -2.02 -19.15
CA ALA A 227 -4.38 -1.02 -19.46
C ALA A 227 -5.68 -1.27 -18.68
N HIS A 228 -6.19 -2.51 -18.71
CA HIS A 228 -7.51 -2.85 -18.16
C HIS A 228 -7.54 -4.04 -17.19
N GLY A 229 -6.52 -4.90 -17.18
CA GLY A 229 -6.40 -5.99 -16.20
C GLY A 229 -5.74 -5.51 -14.89
N ASP A 230 -6.02 -6.19 -13.78
CA ASP A 230 -5.40 -5.86 -12.49
C ASP A 230 -3.90 -6.23 -12.46
N THR A 231 -3.16 -5.61 -11.55
CA THR A 231 -1.74 -5.86 -11.29
C THR A 231 -1.53 -6.22 -9.84
N GLU A 232 -0.91 -7.37 -9.59
CA GLU A 232 -0.63 -7.94 -8.27
C GLU A 232 0.88 -8.15 -8.12
N PHE A 233 1.49 -7.52 -7.10
CA PHE A 233 2.93 -7.59 -6.84
C PHE A 233 3.24 -8.18 -5.46
N MET A 234 3.65 -9.44 -5.38
CA MET A 234 3.96 -10.14 -4.14
C MET A 234 5.45 -10.05 -3.77
N GLY A 235 5.94 -8.84 -3.47
CA GLY A 235 7.22 -8.65 -2.79
C GLY A 235 7.16 -9.10 -1.32
N GLU A 236 7.10 -10.41 -1.09
CA GLU A 236 7.02 -11.03 0.25
C GLU A 236 8.32 -10.80 1.06
N PHE A 237 8.18 -10.84 2.38
CA PHE A 237 9.23 -10.62 3.39
C PHE A 237 10.06 -11.87 3.77
N ASP A 238 9.75 -13.03 3.16
CA ASP A 238 10.37 -14.33 3.47
C ASP A 238 11.62 -14.59 2.59
N LEU A 239 12.24 -15.76 2.78
CA LEU A 239 13.41 -16.26 2.03
C LEU A 239 13.34 -15.99 0.51
N GLU A 240 14.48 -15.54 -0.04
CA GLU A 240 14.71 -15.33 -1.47
C GLU A 240 13.79 -14.27 -2.14
N PRO A 241 13.60 -13.07 -1.56
CA PRO A 241 12.72 -12.05 -2.10
C PRO A 241 13.23 -11.54 -3.46
N MET A 242 12.33 -11.04 -4.31
CA MET A 242 12.77 -10.24 -5.47
C MET A 242 13.13 -8.84 -4.99
N ILE A 243 14.41 -8.48 -5.12
CA ILE A 243 14.90 -7.15 -4.80
C ILE A 243 14.63 -6.28 -6.03
N THR A 244 13.87 -5.20 -5.85
CA THR A 244 13.57 -4.21 -6.91
C THR A 244 14.06 -2.85 -6.47
N HIS A 245 14.92 -2.18 -7.25
CA HIS A 245 15.42 -0.85 -6.89
C HIS A 245 14.50 0.26 -7.42
N ASN A 246 14.20 0.25 -8.72
CA ASN A 246 13.28 1.19 -9.34
C ASN A 246 12.03 0.41 -9.79
N VAL A 247 10.85 0.84 -9.37
CA VAL A 247 9.57 0.22 -9.73
C VAL A 247 8.67 1.27 -10.35
N SER A 248 8.19 1.01 -11.56
CA SER A 248 7.19 1.82 -12.26
C SER A 248 6.02 0.92 -12.64
N ALA A 249 4.91 0.99 -11.90
CA ALA A 249 3.68 0.25 -12.23
C ALA A 249 2.53 1.19 -12.61
N SER A 250 1.80 0.85 -13.67
CA SER A 250 0.78 1.73 -14.24
C SER A 250 -0.46 1.00 -14.78
N SER A 251 -1.63 1.61 -14.59
CA SER A 251 -2.91 1.15 -15.19
C SER A 251 -3.80 2.29 -15.66
N VAL A 252 -4.78 1.97 -16.51
CA VAL A 252 -5.79 2.91 -17.02
C VAL A 252 -7.15 2.66 -16.36
N THR A 253 -7.57 1.40 -16.18
CA THR A 253 -8.85 1.04 -15.53
C THR A 253 -8.79 -0.13 -14.52
N GLY A 254 -7.65 -0.83 -14.37
CA GLY A 254 -7.50 -1.95 -13.45
C GLY A 254 -7.10 -1.51 -12.04
N GLU A 255 -6.98 -2.43 -11.09
CA GLU A 255 -6.38 -2.17 -9.79
C GLU A 255 -4.86 -2.46 -9.79
N ILE A 256 -4.09 -1.70 -9.02
CA ILE A 256 -2.68 -2.01 -8.70
C ILE A 256 -2.62 -2.34 -7.21
N TRP A 257 -2.28 -3.58 -6.86
CA TRP A 257 -2.15 -3.99 -5.46
C TRP A 257 -0.85 -4.77 -5.20
N GLY A 258 -0.31 -4.68 -3.98
CA GLY A 258 0.85 -5.50 -3.64
C GLY A 258 1.72 -5.01 -2.49
N TRP A 259 2.77 -5.78 -2.25
CA TRP A 259 3.79 -5.61 -1.22
C TRP A 259 5.05 -5.09 -1.89
N PHE A 260 5.32 -3.78 -1.78
CA PHE A 260 6.42 -3.12 -2.48
C PHE A 260 7.59 -2.90 -1.53
N VAL A 261 8.77 -3.38 -1.92
CA VAL A 261 10.01 -3.15 -1.16
C VAL A 261 10.40 -1.68 -1.25
N ALA A 262 10.63 -1.05 -0.10
CA ALA A 262 11.16 0.30 -0.01
C ALA A 262 12.65 0.30 -0.37
N ASP A 263 12.96 0.46 -1.65
CA ASP A 263 14.29 0.77 -2.17
C ASP A 263 14.16 1.85 -3.28
N ALA A 264 15.27 2.49 -3.65
CA ALA A 264 15.39 3.67 -4.54
C ALA A 264 14.09 4.38 -4.97
N HIS A 265 13.45 4.01 -6.09
CA HIS A 265 12.35 4.78 -6.68
C HIS A 265 11.08 3.95 -6.86
N LEU A 266 9.98 4.33 -6.19
CA LEU A 266 8.65 3.78 -6.40
C LEU A 266 7.76 4.79 -7.14
N HIS A 267 7.36 4.48 -8.36
CA HIS A 267 6.42 5.24 -9.18
C HIS A 267 5.17 4.41 -9.49
N LEU A 268 4.00 4.92 -9.11
CA LEU A 268 2.71 4.27 -9.30
C LEU A 268 1.72 5.24 -9.94
N ARG A 269 1.01 4.78 -10.98
CA ARG A 269 -0.02 5.57 -11.65
C ARG A 269 -1.27 4.75 -11.95
N ASN A 270 -2.45 5.28 -11.65
CA ASN A 270 -3.69 4.69 -12.13
C ASN A 270 -4.71 5.75 -12.55
N ASP A 271 -5.15 5.78 -13.81
CA ASP A 271 -6.11 6.80 -14.26
C ASP A 271 -7.51 6.56 -13.65
N ALA A 272 -7.98 5.31 -13.58
CA ALA A 272 -9.23 4.92 -12.91
C ALA A 272 -9.12 3.52 -12.28
N GLY A 273 -9.72 3.30 -11.11
CA GLY A 273 -9.64 2.04 -10.38
C GLY A 273 -9.08 2.26 -8.97
N LYS A 274 -8.14 1.42 -8.55
CA LYS A 274 -7.53 1.44 -7.21
C LYS A 274 -6.01 1.32 -7.25
N ILE A 275 -5.35 1.86 -6.22
CA ILE A 275 -3.98 1.54 -5.84
C ILE A 275 -4.03 1.12 -4.36
N ASP A 276 -3.79 -0.15 -4.03
CA ASP A 276 -3.74 -0.66 -2.64
C ASP A 276 -2.36 -1.24 -2.34
N VAL A 277 -1.50 -0.41 -1.75
CA VAL A 277 -0.06 -0.65 -1.68
C VAL A 277 0.36 -0.79 -0.25
N LEU A 278 1.04 -1.89 0.04
CA LEU A 278 1.76 -2.09 1.28
C LEU A 278 3.26 -1.87 1.04
N LEU A 279 3.78 -0.74 1.51
CA LEU A 279 5.21 -0.47 1.51
C LEU A 279 5.86 -1.22 2.68
N ILE A 280 6.84 -2.08 2.36
CA ILE A 280 7.60 -2.87 3.34
C ILE A 280 9.09 -2.50 3.33
N PRO A 281 9.81 -2.65 4.46
CA PRO A 281 11.25 -2.51 4.47
C PRO A 281 11.94 -3.74 3.86
N ARG A 282 13.20 -3.58 3.44
CA ARG A 282 14.08 -4.68 3.03
C ARG A 282 14.61 -5.40 4.29
N PHE A 283 14.15 -6.62 4.53
CA PHE A 283 14.42 -7.37 5.77
C PHE A 283 15.77 -8.11 5.80
N ASP A 284 16.18 -8.70 4.67
CA ASP A 284 17.28 -9.68 4.60
C ASP A 284 18.51 -9.11 3.87
N SER A 285 19.13 -8.06 4.43
CA SER A 285 20.42 -7.56 3.93
C SER A 285 21.16 -6.63 4.88
N ASP A 286 22.48 -6.79 4.94
CA ASP A 286 23.44 -5.77 5.45
C ASP A 286 23.46 -4.48 4.60
N VAL A 287 22.74 -4.46 3.48
CA VAL A 287 22.57 -3.28 2.59
C VAL A 287 21.49 -2.36 3.21
N PRO A 288 21.81 -1.09 3.52
CA PRO A 288 20.83 -0.13 4.01
C PRO A 288 19.71 0.14 2.99
N ILE A 289 18.52 0.54 3.47
CA ILE A 289 17.44 0.98 2.59
C ILE A 289 17.83 2.30 1.91
N ALA A 290 17.97 2.28 0.59
CA ALA A 290 18.33 3.44 -0.22
C ALA A 290 17.11 4.13 -0.85
N LEU A 291 15.98 4.17 -0.14
CA LEU A 291 14.74 4.83 -0.60
C LEU A 291 15.00 6.32 -0.92
N GLN A 292 14.72 6.72 -2.16
CA GLN A 292 14.93 8.07 -2.70
C GLN A 292 13.62 8.78 -3.05
N SER A 293 12.62 8.09 -3.63
CA SER A 293 11.32 8.71 -3.89
C SER A 293 10.13 7.76 -3.93
N ILE A 294 9.00 8.19 -3.37
CA ILE A 294 7.67 7.61 -3.55
C ILE A 294 6.83 8.60 -4.36
N THR A 295 6.36 8.20 -5.53
CA THR A 295 5.43 8.98 -6.37
C THR A 295 4.21 8.15 -6.70
N VAL A 296 3.05 8.50 -6.15
CA VAL A 296 1.77 7.81 -6.40
C VAL A 296 0.79 8.80 -7.00
N SER A 297 0.17 8.44 -8.11
CA SER A 297 -0.71 9.33 -8.87
C SER A 297 -1.98 8.64 -9.33
N SER A 298 -3.10 9.37 -9.29
CA SER A 298 -4.34 8.94 -9.92
C SER A 298 -5.10 10.13 -10.52
N VAL A 299 -5.96 9.86 -11.51
CA VAL A 299 -6.95 10.84 -11.97
C VAL A 299 -8.22 10.70 -11.13
N SER A 300 -8.88 9.55 -11.17
CA SER A 300 -10.17 9.33 -10.48
C SER A 300 -10.19 8.17 -9.47
N GLY A 301 -9.11 7.39 -9.39
CA GLY A 301 -9.04 6.17 -8.58
C GLY A 301 -8.82 6.41 -7.09
N LEU A 302 -9.13 5.37 -6.31
CA LEU A 302 -8.84 5.29 -4.88
C LEU A 302 -7.36 4.98 -4.68
N ILE A 303 -6.63 5.83 -3.94
CA ILE A 303 -5.28 5.53 -3.45
C ILE A 303 -5.39 5.13 -1.99
N ASP A 304 -4.86 3.96 -1.64
CA ASP A 304 -4.69 3.48 -0.28
C ASP A 304 -3.25 2.94 -0.14
N PHE A 305 -2.37 3.77 0.43
CA PHE A 305 -0.93 3.51 0.52
C PHE A 305 -0.52 3.36 1.99
N LYS A 306 -0.13 2.17 2.41
CA LYS A 306 0.13 1.82 3.81
C LYS A 306 1.60 1.44 4.01
N MET A 307 2.29 2.08 4.95
CA MET A 307 3.56 1.58 5.49
C MET A 307 3.27 0.44 6.49
N TRP A 308 3.89 -0.73 6.30
CA TRP A 308 3.77 -1.88 7.20
C TRP A 308 4.44 -1.62 8.56
N MET A 309 3.67 -1.64 9.66
CA MET A 309 4.14 -1.23 11.00
C MET A 309 3.75 -2.23 12.11
N GLU A 310 3.70 -3.53 11.83
CA GLU A 310 3.27 -4.53 12.82
C GLU A 310 4.18 -4.62 14.06
N GLN A 311 5.50 -4.46 13.91
CA GLN A 311 6.45 -4.66 15.01
C GLN A 311 7.50 -3.54 15.11
N PRO A 312 7.84 -3.09 16.34
CA PRO A 312 8.96 -2.17 16.55
C PRO A 312 10.28 -2.81 16.09
N GLY A 313 11.04 -2.10 15.27
CA GLY A 313 12.29 -2.60 14.69
C GLY A 313 12.16 -3.25 13.31
N THR A 314 10.95 -3.40 12.76
CA THR A 314 10.74 -3.86 11.37
C THR A 314 11.36 -2.91 10.35
N TRP A 315 11.15 -1.60 10.50
CA TRP A 315 11.79 -0.60 9.66
C TRP A 315 13.21 -0.30 10.13
N PRO A 316 14.16 -0.02 9.20
CA PRO A 316 15.50 0.38 9.59
C PRO A 316 15.43 1.65 10.43
N MET A 317 16.09 1.61 11.58
CA MET A 317 16.19 2.75 12.46
C MET A 317 17.26 3.70 11.91
N GLU A 318 16.93 4.44 10.84
CA GLU A 318 17.82 5.34 10.11
C GLU A 318 17.11 6.63 9.62
N PRO A 319 17.84 7.73 9.30
CA PRO A 319 17.24 8.99 8.86
C PRO A 319 16.76 8.94 7.41
N PHE A 320 15.44 8.95 7.19
CA PHE A 320 14.89 9.03 5.84
C PHE A 320 15.05 10.42 5.20
N THR A 321 15.60 10.45 3.99
CA THR A 321 15.84 11.66 3.17
C THR A 321 15.03 11.69 1.87
N HIS A 322 14.24 10.65 1.60
CA HIS A 322 13.44 10.50 0.38
C HIS A 322 12.42 11.64 0.16
N THR A 323 11.89 11.75 -1.05
CA THR A 323 10.73 12.59 -1.37
C THR A 323 9.47 11.75 -1.53
N THR A 324 8.33 12.22 -1.02
CA THR A 324 7.03 11.56 -1.17
C THR A 324 6.05 12.52 -1.82
N GLN A 325 5.42 12.10 -2.92
CA GLN A 325 4.38 12.83 -3.61
C GLN A 325 3.21 11.88 -3.90
N ILE A 326 2.08 12.10 -3.23
CA ILE A 326 0.84 11.35 -3.47
C ILE A 326 -0.22 12.33 -3.97
N ARG A 327 -0.74 12.09 -5.19
CA ARG A 327 -1.71 12.95 -5.87
C ARG A 327 -2.90 12.17 -6.38
N SER A 328 -4.10 12.72 -6.22
CA SER A 328 -5.25 12.40 -7.06
C SER A 328 -5.77 13.66 -7.75
N GLU A 329 -6.70 13.52 -8.69
CA GLU A 329 -7.50 14.66 -9.15
C GLU A 329 -8.87 14.61 -8.45
N THR A 330 -9.72 13.62 -8.74
CA THR A 330 -11.05 13.49 -8.12
C THR A 330 -11.16 12.34 -7.09
N GLY A 331 -10.17 11.46 -7.03
CA GLY A 331 -10.17 10.28 -6.17
C GLY A 331 -9.70 10.53 -4.73
N ASN A 332 -10.12 9.66 -3.80
CA ASN A 332 -9.70 9.73 -2.40
C ASN A 332 -8.28 9.18 -2.20
N ILE A 333 -7.58 9.73 -1.20
CA ILE A 333 -6.24 9.33 -0.81
C ILE A 333 -6.23 8.93 0.66
N TYR A 334 -5.85 7.70 0.94
CA TYR A 334 -5.50 7.20 2.27
C TYR A 334 -4.01 6.88 2.26
N GLY A 335 -3.27 7.37 3.24
CA GLY A 335 -1.81 7.30 3.26
C GLY A 335 -1.25 7.08 4.65
N SER A 336 -0.29 6.18 4.79
CA SER A 336 0.59 6.04 5.95
C SER A 336 2.01 5.91 5.41
N VAL A 337 2.86 6.90 5.67
CA VAL A 337 4.19 7.01 5.04
C VAL A 337 5.30 7.31 6.07
N PRO A 338 6.53 6.82 5.84
CA PRO A 338 7.70 7.31 6.58
C PRO A 338 7.96 8.78 6.20
N LEU A 339 8.36 9.61 7.17
CA LEU A 339 8.60 11.03 6.93
C LEU A 339 9.93 11.29 6.20
N GLY A 340 9.84 11.49 4.89
CA GLY A 340 10.95 11.93 4.03
C GLY A 340 11.35 13.40 4.23
N ALA A 341 12.34 13.87 3.45
CA ALA A 341 12.75 15.28 3.44
C ALA A 341 11.64 16.22 2.93
N LEU A 342 10.83 15.74 1.97
CA LEU A 342 9.61 16.38 1.50
C LEU A 342 8.50 15.32 1.44
N THR A 343 7.33 15.60 2.01
CA THR A 343 6.15 14.74 1.95
C THR A 343 4.94 15.57 1.53
N ASN A 344 4.41 15.32 0.34
CA ASN A 344 3.38 16.13 -0.31
C ASN A 344 2.15 15.29 -0.66
N PHE A 345 0.97 15.73 -0.20
CA PHE A 345 -0.33 15.11 -0.49
C PHE A 345 -1.25 16.13 -1.19
N THR A 346 -1.78 15.78 -2.37
CA THR A 346 -2.56 16.73 -3.19
C THR A 346 -3.81 16.12 -3.81
N SER A 347 -4.93 16.85 -3.82
CA SER A 347 -6.15 16.44 -4.55
C SER A 347 -6.89 17.66 -5.09
N GLU A 348 -7.68 17.49 -6.17
CA GLU A 348 -8.52 18.58 -6.70
C GLU A 348 -9.92 18.52 -6.05
N THR A 349 -10.60 17.37 -6.04
CA THR A 349 -11.92 17.21 -5.41
C THR A 349 -12.05 16.00 -4.47
N GLY A 350 -10.96 15.28 -4.21
CA GLY A 350 -10.95 14.09 -3.36
C GLY A 350 -10.61 14.37 -1.90
N ASN A 351 -11.01 13.46 -1.02
CA ASN A 351 -10.62 13.49 0.39
C ASN A 351 -9.18 12.99 0.56
N ILE A 352 -8.48 13.48 1.58
CA ILE A 352 -7.12 13.07 1.94
C ILE A 352 -7.12 12.64 3.41
N ALA A 353 -6.59 11.47 3.73
CA ALA A 353 -6.35 11.01 5.09
C ALA A 353 -4.91 10.48 5.19
N ALA A 354 -4.01 11.31 5.71
CA ALA A 354 -2.57 11.04 5.73
C ALA A 354 -2.02 10.91 7.16
N ILE A 355 -1.26 9.83 7.38
CA ILE A 355 -0.47 9.59 8.58
C ILE A 355 1.02 9.68 8.20
N MET A 356 1.79 10.51 8.91
CA MET A 356 3.24 10.60 8.73
C MET A 356 3.96 10.08 9.96
N VAL A 357 4.88 9.14 9.75
CA VAL A 357 5.65 8.48 10.82
C VAL A 357 7.10 8.98 10.81
N PRO A 358 7.55 9.73 11.82
CA PRO A 358 8.90 10.27 11.81
C PRO A 358 9.95 9.26 12.30
N PHE A 359 11.12 9.32 11.65
CA PHE A 359 12.34 8.62 12.03
C PHE A 359 13.45 9.66 12.35
N GLY A 360 14.32 9.34 13.30
CA GLY A 360 15.35 10.23 13.83
C GLY A 360 16.27 10.81 12.77
N ALA A 361 16.51 12.12 12.84
CA ALA A 361 17.26 12.90 11.87
C ALA A 361 18.78 12.83 12.09
N ALA A 362 19.55 12.99 11.00
CA ALA A 362 21.02 12.97 11.01
C ALA A 362 21.66 14.21 11.68
N SER A 363 20.95 15.35 11.67
CA SER A 363 21.32 16.60 12.34
C SER A 363 20.07 17.35 12.77
N GLU A 364 20.22 18.33 13.66
CA GLU A 364 19.14 19.21 14.11
C GLU A 364 18.57 20.05 12.95
N ASP A 365 19.47 20.55 12.08
CA ASP A 365 19.15 21.35 10.88
C ASP A 365 18.51 20.54 9.73
N ALA A 366 18.38 19.21 9.85
CA ALA A 366 17.83 18.33 8.80
C ALA A 366 16.30 18.42 8.71
N SER A 367 15.82 19.63 8.39
CA SER A 367 14.42 20.00 8.30
C SER A 367 13.63 19.07 7.38
N LYS A 368 12.37 18.83 7.76
CA LYS A 368 11.39 18.03 7.02
C LYS A 368 10.29 18.95 6.56
N ASP A 369 9.83 18.81 5.32
CA ASP A 369 8.79 19.66 4.72
C ASP A 369 7.53 18.80 4.48
N ILE A 370 6.44 19.02 5.23
CA ILE A 370 5.13 18.41 4.95
C ILE A 370 4.25 19.42 4.20
N ARG A 371 3.58 18.96 3.14
CA ARG A 371 2.63 19.76 2.38
C ARG A 371 1.34 18.97 2.15
N THR A 372 0.21 19.63 2.32
CA THR A 372 -1.10 19.05 2.02
C THR A 372 -2.00 20.11 1.40
N GLU A 373 -2.51 19.85 0.20
CA GLU A 373 -3.40 20.80 -0.50
C GLU A 373 -4.60 20.08 -1.12
N SER A 374 -5.80 20.61 -0.88
CA SER A 374 -7.01 20.22 -1.62
C SER A 374 -7.81 21.45 -2.04
N ASN A 375 -8.30 21.46 -3.28
CA ASN A 375 -9.25 22.49 -3.71
C ASN A 375 -10.65 22.21 -3.12
N GLN A 376 -11.12 20.96 -3.15
CA GLN A 376 -12.36 20.54 -2.52
C GLN A 376 -12.24 19.17 -1.82
N GLY A 377 -12.73 19.07 -0.59
CA GLY A 377 -12.83 17.79 0.12
C GLY A 377 -12.47 17.90 1.60
N ASN A 378 -12.47 16.76 2.31
CA ASN A 378 -12.00 16.69 3.69
C ASN A 378 -10.54 16.21 3.71
N VAL A 379 -9.69 16.95 4.41
CA VAL A 379 -8.29 16.64 4.62
C VAL A 379 -8.07 16.32 6.11
N TYR A 380 -7.53 15.15 6.39
CA TYR A 380 -7.11 14.70 7.70
C TYR A 380 -5.59 14.44 7.68
N VAL A 381 -4.87 15.03 8.62
CA VAL A 381 -3.41 14.85 8.77
C VAL A 381 -3.10 14.46 10.21
N HIS A 382 -2.37 13.35 10.39
CA HIS A 382 -1.87 12.90 11.69
C HIS A 382 -0.36 12.67 11.63
N VAL A 383 0.42 13.53 12.28
CA VAL A 383 1.84 13.27 12.53
C VAL A 383 1.95 12.57 13.88
N VAL A 384 2.53 11.37 13.91
CA VAL A 384 2.76 10.64 15.18
C VAL A 384 4.07 11.05 15.84
N ASN A 385 4.30 10.65 17.09
CA ASN A 385 5.60 10.84 17.74
C ASN A 385 6.70 10.10 16.96
N THR A 386 7.91 10.66 16.91
CA THR A 386 9.09 10.01 16.33
C THR A 386 9.36 8.66 17.00
N ILE A 387 9.67 7.64 16.20
CA ILE A 387 9.96 6.29 16.69
C ILE A 387 11.17 6.34 17.62
N TRP A 388 11.00 6.01 18.90
CA TRP A 388 12.02 6.22 19.94
C TRP A 388 13.29 5.39 19.72
N GLU A 389 13.19 4.22 19.07
CA GLU A 389 14.36 3.45 18.66
C GLU A 389 15.21 4.17 17.61
N SER A 390 14.60 4.96 16.73
CA SER A 390 15.31 5.71 15.68
C SER A 390 16.10 6.91 16.22
N LEU A 391 15.76 7.41 17.42
CA LEU A 391 16.48 8.46 18.16
C LEU A 391 17.75 7.95 18.87
N LYS A 392 17.97 6.64 18.92
CA LYS A 392 19.20 6.05 19.48
C LYS A 392 20.43 6.49 18.67
N ASN A 393 21.62 6.30 19.26
CA ASN A 393 22.91 6.62 18.66
C ASN A 393 23.13 8.11 18.36
N GLY A 394 22.49 9.00 19.13
CA GLY A 394 22.74 10.46 19.09
C GLY A 394 22.02 11.20 17.96
N ARG A 395 20.91 10.66 17.46
CA ARG A 395 20.08 11.29 16.43
C ARG A 395 19.09 12.29 17.00
N PHE A 396 18.64 13.20 16.14
CA PHE A 396 17.78 14.33 16.50
C PHE A 396 16.31 13.99 16.24
N ASP A 397 15.39 14.61 16.97
CA ASP A 397 13.96 14.47 16.73
C ASP A 397 13.53 15.41 15.58
N PRO A 398 13.11 14.90 14.40
CA PRO A 398 12.70 15.76 13.29
C PRO A 398 11.52 16.68 13.63
N LEU A 399 10.76 16.40 14.70
CA LEU A 399 9.64 17.21 15.16
C LEU A 399 10.04 18.57 15.78
N VAL A 400 11.35 18.84 15.93
CA VAL A 400 11.89 20.15 16.36
C VAL A 400 12.36 21.04 15.21
N SER A 401 12.43 20.53 13.98
CA SER A 401 12.74 21.32 12.77
C SER A 401 11.79 21.00 11.58
N LEU A 402 10.60 20.49 11.91
CA LEU A 402 9.53 20.15 10.96
C LEU A 402 8.79 21.40 10.48
N ARG A 403 8.83 21.63 9.17
CA ARG A 403 8.04 22.65 8.48
C ARG A 403 6.83 22.01 7.83
N SER A 404 5.68 22.64 7.96
CA SER A 404 4.42 22.07 7.48
C SER A 404 3.44 23.12 7.00
N ARG A 405 2.80 22.83 5.86
CA ARG A 405 1.75 23.67 5.26
C ARG A 405 0.56 22.82 4.87
N HIS A 406 -0.62 23.17 5.38
CA HIS A 406 -1.86 22.48 5.07
C HIS A 406 -2.90 23.49 4.58
N LYS A 407 -3.50 23.21 3.41
CA LYS A 407 -4.42 24.13 2.74
C LYS A 407 -5.65 23.40 2.21
N VAL A 408 -6.84 23.91 2.51
CA VAL A 408 -8.10 23.46 1.90
C VAL A 408 -8.85 24.69 1.39
N ASN A 409 -9.22 24.71 0.10
CA ASN A 409 -10.01 25.84 -0.41
C ASN A 409 -11.50 25.71 -0.03
N ASN A 410 -12.11 24.52 -0.17
CA ASN A 410 -13.49 24.25 0.25
C ASN A 410 -13.62 22.89 0.96
N GLY A 411 -13.88 22.89 2.26
CA GLY A 411 -14.16 21.68 3.05
C GLY A 411 -13.57 21.69 4.47
N THR A 412 -13.18 20.52 4.96
CA THR A 412 -12.68 20.35 6.33
C THR A 412 -11.17 20.10 6.30
N LEU A 413 -10.42 20.74 7.21
CA LEU A 413 -9.02 20.45 7.48
C LEU A 413 -8.85 20.07 8.95
N ALA A 414 -8.63 18.80 9.24
CA ALA A 414 -8.39 18.27 10.58
C ALA A 414 -6.92 17.85 10.73
N ILE A 415 -6.24 18.38 11.75
CA ILE A 415 -4.79 18.23 11.94
C ILE A 415 -4.50 17.78 13.36
N ILE A 416 -3.77 16.68 13.51
CA ILE A 416 -3.29 16.13 14.79
C ILE A 416 -1.76 16.07 14.79
N TYR A 417 -1.13 16.79 15.70
CA TYR A 417 0.34 16.79 15.90
C TYR A 417 0.70 16.40 17.34
N PRO A 418 1.82 15.70 17.53
CA PRO A 418 2.10 14.96 18.75
C PRO A 418 2.73 15.83 19.84
N SER A 419 2.76 15.35 21.08
CA SER A 419 3.43 16.04 22.20
C SER A 419 4.95 16.22 22.07
N GLY A 420 5.60 15.58 21.09
CA GLY A 420 7.00 15.82 20.75
C GLY A 420 7.25 17.12 19.97
N TRP A 421 6.26 17.66 19.26
CA TRP A 421 6.41 18.79 18.35
C TRP A 421 6.69 20.12 19.07
N ARG A 422 7.70 20.87 18.58
CA ARG A 422 8.17 22.14 19.17
C ARG A 422 8.47 23.19 18.11
N GLY A 423 7.85 24.34 18.21
CA GLY A 423 7.93 25.40 17.20
C GLY A 423 6.75 26.38 17.25
N GLU A 424 6.51 27.08 16.15
CA GLU A 424 5.44 28.07 15.98
C GLU A 424 4.28 27.52 15.13
N LEU A 425 3.05 27.93 15.46
CA LEU A 425 1.81 27.49 14.84
C LEU A 425 0.97 28.69 14.40
N GLU A 426 0.49 28.67 13.15
CA GLU A 426 -0.50 29.61 12.62
C GLU A 426 -1.66 28.88 11.93
N GLY A 427 -2.88 29.12 12.39
CA GLY A 427 -4.12 28.59 11.81
C GLY A 427 -5.07 29.71 11.39
N LEU A 428 -5.66 29.60 10.20
CA LEU A 428 -6.54 30.61 9.60
C LEU A 428 -7.75 29.98 8.90
N VAL A 429 -8.94 30.53 9.13
CA VAL A 429 -10.17 30.22 8.39
C VAL A 429 -10.70 31.51 7.77
N SER A 430 -10.79 31.60 6.44
CA SER A 430 -11.29 32.83 5.80
C SER A 430 -12.81 32.97 5.94
N LYS A 431 -13.56 31.86 5.85
CA LYS A 431 -14.99 31.75 6.18
C LYS A 431 -15.31 30.40 6.83
N GLY A 432 -16.01 30.41 7.96
CA GLY A 432 -16.51 29.20 8.61
C GLY A 432 -16.06 29.06 10.07
N THR A 433 -15.61 27.87 10.47
CA THR A 433 -15.36 27.54 11.89
C THR A 433 -13.90 27.14 12.17
N LEU A 434 -13.30 27.73 13.21
CA LEU A 434 -12.03 27.29 13.78
C LEU A 434 -12.25 26.55 15.10
N LYS A 435 -11.78 25.30 15.18
CA LYS A 435 -11.66 24.48 16.40
C LYS A 435 -10.18 24.31 16.72
N PHE A 436 -9.83 24.41 18.00
CA PHE A 436 -8.44 24.39 18.46
C PHE A 436 -8.33 23.78 19.86
N ASP A 437 -7.61 22.67 19.98
CA ASP A 437 -7.05 22.17 21.24
C ASP A 437 -5.52 22.26 21.19
N GLY A 438 -5.00 23.16 22.01
CA GLY A 438 -3.59 23.40 22.22
C GLY A 438 -3.23 23.34 23.70
N SER A 439 -3.76 22.39 24.45
CA SER A 439 -3.65 22.31 25.92
C SER A 439 -2.23 22.31 26.51
N ARG A 440 -1.17 22.12 25.70
CA ARG A 440 0.24 22.28 26.10
C ARG A 440 0.97 23.47 25.45
N LEU A 441 0.29 24.22 24.60
CA LEU A 441 0.87 25.35 23.87
C LEU A 441 0.92 26.62 24.73
N LYS A 442 1.91 27.46 24.45
CA LYS A 442 2.14 28.77 25.07
C LYS A 442 1.72 29.90 24.11
N ASP A 443 1.69 31.12 24.64
CA ASP A 443 1.50 32.38 23.91
C ASP A 443 0.28 32.42 22.97
N VAL A 444 -0.74 31.61 23.29
CA VAL A 444 -1.92 31.38 22.46
C VAL A 444 -2.70 32.69 22.26
N LYS A 445 -2.62 33.24 21.05
CA LYS A 445 -3.38 34.39 20.57
C LYS A 445 -4.44 33.87 19.61
N LYS A 446 -5.67 34.32 19.75
CA LYS A 446 -6.77 33.93 18.86
C LYS A 446 -7.71 35.09 18.56
N GLY A 447 -8.27 35.09 17.36
CA GLY A 447 -9.50 35.79 17.02
C GLY A 447 -10.60 34.77 16.68
N ASP A 448 -11.70 35.23 16.12
CA ASP A 448 -12.85 34.36 15.76
C ASP A 448 -12.46 33.31 14.70
N ASN A 449 -11.57 33.70 13.79
CA ASN A 449 -11.20 32.97 12.58
C ASN A 449 -9.71 32.61 12.48
N TRP A 450 -8.90 32.88 13.50
CA TRP A 450 -7.46 32.60 13.47
C TRP A 450 -6.87 32.28 14.84
N VAL A 451 -5.77 31.52 14.85
CA VAL A 451 -4.97 31.20 16.04
C VAL A 451 -3.48 31.28 15.74
N LYS A 452 -2.69 31.79 16.69
CA LYS A 452 -1.23 31.69 16.71
C LYS A 452 -0.77 31.20 18.07
N ALA A 453 0.19 30.27 18.12
CA ALA A 453 0.66 29.65 19.36
C ALA A 453 2.11 29.13 19.25
N THR A 454 2.75 28.86 20.38
CA THR A 454 4.14 28.38 20.47
C THR A 454 4.24 27.08 21.26
N SER A 455 5.20 26.21 20.95
CA SER A 455 5.48 24.95 21.66
C SER A 455 6.96 24.83 22.01
N GLY A 456 7.29 24.91 23.30
CA GLY A 456 8.64 24.66 23.81
C GLY A 456 9.72 25.57 23.20
N GLU A 457 10.90 24.98 23.00
CA GLU A 457 12.01 25.54 22.23
C GLU A 457 12.26 24.58 21.05
N GLY A 458 12.21 25.12 19.83
CA GLY A 458 12.29 24.37 18.58
C GLY A 458 12.06 25.28 17.36
N MET A 459 12.51 24.85 16.19
CA MET A 459 12.48 25.59 14.92
C MET A 459 11.38 25.11 13.96
N SER A 460 10.47 24.22 14.40
CA SER A 460 9.34 23.79 13.59
C SER A 460 8.36 24.93 13.31
N PHE A 461 7.63 24.82 12.20
CA PHE A 461 6.62 25.78 11.80
C PHE A 461 5.43 25.06 11.17
N MET A 462 4.21 25.30 11.66
CA MET A 462 2.98 24.75 11.09
C MET A 462 2.03 25.87 10.67
N GLU A 463 1.77 25.93 9.36
CA GLU A 463 0.81 26.84 8.72
C GLU A 463 -0.41 26.04 8.26
N SER A 464 -1.61 26.52 8.58
CA SER A 464 -2.87 25.82 8.28
C SER A 464 -3.94 26.80 7.83
N TRP A 465 -4.44 26.66 6.60
CA TRP A 465 -5.39 27.60 6.01
C TRP A 465 -6.59 26.87 5.40
N VAL A 466 -7.79 27.26 5.82
CA VAL A 466 -9.06 26.93 5.15
C VAL A 466 -9.65 28.21 4.58
N ASN A 467 -9.99 28.24 3.28
CA ASN A 467 -10.69 29.41 2.72
C ASN A 467 -12.19 29.36 3.08
N GLU A 468 -12.88 28.26 2.80
CA GLU A 468 -14.29 28.06 3.17
C GLU A 468 -14.51 26.68 3.82
N GLY A 469 -15.05 26.65 5.05
CA GLY A 469 -15.40 25.40 5.74
C GLY A 469 -14.94 25.34 7.21
N GLU A 470 -14.24 24.28 7.60
CA GLU A 470 -13.83 24.04 9.00
C GLU A 470 -12.34 23.68 9.14
N LEU A 471 -11.68 24.25 10.15
CA LEU A 471 -10.32 23.92 10.56
C LEU A 471 -10.33 23.39 12.00
N ASP A 472 -9.88 22.16 12.22
CA ASP A 472 -9.80 21.50 13.53
C ASP A 472 -8.35 21.13 13.86
N ILE A 473 -7.73 21.91 14.75
CA ILE A 473 -6.29 21.80 15.08
C ILE A 473 -6.12 21.20 16.48
N LYS A 474 -5.38 20.11 16.60
CA LYS A 474 -5.08 19.39 17.85
C LYS A 474 -3.58 19.18 17.98
N VAL A 475 -2.91 19.94 18.86
CA VAL A 475 -1.44 19.97 18.89
C VAL A 475 -0.90 19.92 20.32
N GLY A 476 0.17 19.15 20.51
CA GLY A 476 0.82 18.99 21.81
C GLY A 476 0.08 18.04 22.75
N LEU A 477 -0.97 17.36 22.27
CA LEU A 477 -1.72 16.39 23.06
C LEU A 477 -0.84 15.20 23.41
N SER A 478 -0.78 14.86 24.70
CA SER A 478 -0.16 13.59 25.11
C SER A 478 -1.12 12.46 24.84
N SER A 479 -0.79 11.64 23.85
CA SER A 479 -1.36 10.32 23.61
C SER A 479 -1.09 9.40 24.81
N TRP A 480 -1.94 9.51 25.84
CA TRP A 480 -1.96 8.61 27.00
C TRP A 480 -2.52 7.22 26.67
N VAL A 481 -2.98 7.03 25.44
CA VAL A 481 -3.29 5.72 24.88
C VAL A 481 -1.99 5.11 24.38
N HIS A 482 -1.69 3.88 24.81
CA HIS A 482 -1.01 2.95 23.91
C HIS A 482 -2.00 2.66 22.76
N GLU A 483 -2.10 3.58 21.81
CA GLU A 483 -2.71 3.32 20.52
C GLU A 483 -1.77 2.33 19.81
N SER A 484 -2.00 1.05 20.09
CA SER A 484 -1.56 -0.02 19.22
C SER A 484 -1.96 0.35 17.81
N LEU A 485 -1.00 0.35 16.87
CA LEU A 485 -1.24 0.57 15.44
C LEU A 485 -1.96 -0.63 14.80
N SER A 486 -2.97 -1.17 15.49
CA SER A 486 -4.04 -1.99 14.97
C SER A 486 -4.95 -1.14 14.07
N LEU A 487 -4.37 -0.63 12.98
CA LEU A 487 -5.06 -0.46 11.72
C LEU A 487 -5.92 -1.71 11.53
N HIS A 488 -7.24 -1.58 11.64
CA HIS A 488 -8.12 -2.73 11.53
C HIS A 488 -8.17 -3.16 10.07
N THR A 489 -7.29 -4.11 9.73
CA THR A 489 -7.29 -4.89 8.50
C THR A 489 -8.51 -5.80 8.48
N HIS A 490 -9.68 -5.19 8.28
CA HIS A 490 -10.88 -5.88 7.82
C HIS A 490 -10.77 -6.05 6.30
N GLY A 491 -10.14 -7.15 5.91
CA GLY A 491 -10.56 -7.90 4.71
C GLY A 491 -11.80 -8.75 5.01
#